data_AF-A0A428NL32-F1
#
_entry.id   AF-A0A428NL32-F1
#
_cell.length_a   1.000
_cell.length_b   1.000
_cell.length_c   1.000
_cell.angle_alpha   90.00
_cell.angle_beta   90.00
_cell.angle_gamma   90.00
#
_symmetry.space_group_name_H-M   'P 1'
#
loop_
_entity.id
_entity.type
_entity.pdbx_description
1 polymer ?
#
loop_
_entity_poly.entity_id
_entity_poly.type
_entity_poly.pdbx_seq_one_letter_code
_entity_poly.pdbx_strand_id
1 'polypeptide(L)'
;MKNVNGGDGDVKQGTLDDCWLMGALTALGNVRDELKRICVAYDTEVGIYGFMFYRDGEWIQTIIDDKLYLKSPDWTSRNIQRDVLKQIDHEKNKEVYRKTYQTGSKALFFAQCRDQNETWVPLVEKAYAKAHGDYASYLAAG
;
A
#
# COMPACT_ATOMS: atom_id res chain seq x y z
N MET A 1 -3.99 -9.44 -7.70
CA MET A 1 -3.51 -10.16 -6.50
C MET A 1 -3.13 -11.58 -6.86
N LYS A 2 -1.85 -11.87 -7.11
CA LYS A 2 -1.35 -13.25 -7.25
C LYS A 2 -0.52 -13.58 -6.00
N ASN A 3 -0.62 -14.81 -5.51
CA ASN A 3 0.18 -15.37 -4.41
C ASN A 3 0.12 -14.56 -3.10
N VAL A 4 -1.08 -14.36 -2.54
CA VAL A 4 -1.17 -13.82 -1.17
C VAL A 4 -0.92 -14.95 -0.18
N ASN A 5 0.18 -14.85 0.55
CA ASN A 5 0.46 -15.71 1.70
C ASN A 5 0.00 -14.96 2.95
N GLY A 6 -1.32 -14.93 3.20
CA GLY A 6 -1.94 -14.26 4.34
C GLY A 6 -1.66 -14.93 5.70
N GLY A 7 -0.39 -15.25 5.98
CA GLY A 7 0.06 -15.85 7.22
C GLY A 7 0.43 -14.84 8.30
N ASP A 8 0.68 -15.36 9.49
CA ASP A 8 1.05 -14.58 10.67
C ASP A 8 2.20 -13.59 10.40
N GLY A 9 1.92 -12.31 10.65
CA GLY A 9 2.90 -11.23 10.53
C GLY A 9 3.15 -10.72 9.12
N ASP A 10 2.27 -11.01 8.15
CA ASP A 10 2.33 -10.39 6.82
C ASP A 10 1.89 -8.91 6.84
N VAL A 11 0.95 -8.52 7.71
CA VAL A 11 0.52 -7.13 7.86
C VAL A 11 1.51 -6.34 8.71
N LYS A 12 1.98 -5.20 8.19
CA LYS A 12 2.77 -4.22 8.95
C LYS A 12 2.14 -2.84 8.85
N GLN A 13 1.85 -2.28 10.02
CA GLN A 13 1.35 -0.92 10.14
C GLN A 13 2.36 0.08 9.58
N GLY A 14 1.82 1.13 8.95
CA GLY A 14 2.57 2.25 8.42
C GLY A 14 2.84 3.32 9.47
N THR A 15 2.75 4.57 9.06
CA THR A 15 2.97 5.76 9.90
C THR A 15 1.68 6.36 10.48
N LEU A 16 0.52 5.82 10.12
CA LEU A 16 -0.77 6.21 10.70
C LEU A 16 -1.14 5.32 11.89
N ASP A 17 -1.93 5.86 12.81
CA ASP A 17 -2.47 5.14 13.98
C ASP A 17 -3.74 4.34 13.63
N ASP A 18 -3.66 3.50 12.61
CA ASP A 18 -4.75 2.69 12.09
C ASP A 18 -4.63 1.21 12.51
N CYS A 19 -4.07 0.95 13.69
CA CYS A 19 -3.83 -0.40 14.21
C CYS A 19 -5.11 -1.25 14.29
N TRP A 20 -6.26 -0.62 14.48
CA TRP A 20 -7.58 -1.25 14.46
C TRP A 20 -7.90 -1.87 13.10
N LEU A 21 -7.55 -1.18 12.00
CA LEU A 21 -7.69 -1.67 10.63
C LEU A 21 -6.65 -2.77 10.36
N MET A 22 -5.41 -2.58 10.79
CA MET A 22 -4.34 -3.59 10.61
C MET A 22 -4.65 -4.90 11.34
N GLY A 23 -5.25 -4.83 12.53
CA GLY A 23 -5.75 -6.00 13.25
C GLY A 23 -6.83 -6.75 12.46
N ALA A 24 -7.79 -6.00 11.89
CA ALA A 24 -8.83 -6.59 11.03
C ALA A 24 -8.26 -7.22 9.76
N LEU A 25 -7.31 -6.56 9.09
CA LEU A 25 -6.64 -7.10 7.90
C LEU A 25 -5.79 -8.34 8.23
N THR A 26 -5.16 -8.38 9.40
CA THR A 26 -4.43 -9.58 9.87
C THR A 26 -5.37 -10.77 10.05
N ALA A 27 -6.54 -10.55 10.64
CA ALA A 27 -7.56 -11.58 10.76
C ALA A 27 -8.08 -12.02 9.38
N LEU A 28 -8.30 -11.06 8.48
CA LEU A 28 -8.76 -11.30 7.10
C LEU A 28 -7.77 -12.15 6.30
N GLY A 29 -6.46 -11.84 6.39
CA GLY A 29 -5.40 -12.56 5.68
C GLY A 29 -5.37 -14.05 6.04
N ASN A 30 -5.71 -14.38 7.29
CA ASN A 30 -5.76 -15.76 7.78
C ASN A 30 -6.99 -16.55 7.30
N VAL A 31 -7.97 -15.91 6.66
CA VAL A 31 -9.14 -16.58 6.08
C VAL A 31 -8.87 -16.88 4.60
N ARG A 32 -8.83 -18.18 4.26
CA ARG A 32 -8.60 -18.61 2.88
C ARG A 32 -9.62 -18.01 1.93
N ASP A 33 -9.12 -17.51 0.80
CA ASP A 33 -9.89 -16.93 -0.30
C ASP A 33 -10.70 -15.65 0.03
N GLU A 34 -10.66 -15.13 1.27
CA GLU A 34 -11.45 -13.96 1.65
C GLU A 34 -11.00 -12.68 0.93
N LEU A 35 -9.70 -12.58 0.64
CA LEU A 35 -9.17 -11.49 -0.19
C LEU A 35 -9.78 -11.45 -1.61
N LYS A 36 -10.16 -12.60 -2.16
CA LYS A 36 -10.84 -12.65 -3.47
C LYS A 36 -12.29 -12.19 -3.38
N ARG A 37 -12.91 -12.28 -2.19
CA ARG A 37 -14.27 -11.77 -1.95
C ARG A 37 -14.30 -10.26 -1.81
N ILE A 38 -13.26 -9.67 -1.21
CA ILE A 38 -13.17 -8.20 -1.13
C ILE A 38 -12.57 -7.57 -2.39
N CYS A 39 -11.58 -8.17 -3.03
CA CYS A 39 -10.99 -7.68 -4.29
C CYS A 39 -11.59 -8.44 -5.48
N VAL A 40 -12.77 -8.01 -5.92
CA VAL A 40 -13.63 -8.77 -6.85
C VAL A 40 -13.22 -8.66 -8.32
N ALA A 41 -12.48 -7.63 -8.71
CA ALA A 41 -12.00 -7.44 -10.07
C ALA A 41 -10.66 -6.72 -10.07
N TYR A 42 -9.72 -7.13 -10.92
CA TYR A 42 -8.47 -6.41 -11.09
C TYR A 42 -7.78 -6.76 -12.41
N ASP A 43 -6.97 -5.83 -12.89
CA ASP A 43 -6.01 -6.04 -13.96
C ASP A 43 -4.65 -5.49 -13.49
N THR A 44 -3.70 -6.41 -13.28
CA THR A 44 -2.37 -6.05 -12.77
C THR A 44 -1.44 -5.47 -13.83
N GLU A 45 -1.73 -5.67 -15.12
CA GLU A 45 -0.95 -5.07 -16.21
C GLU A 45 -1.35 -3.62 -16.42
N VAL A 46 -2.64 -3.32 -16.25
CA VAL A 46 -3.19 -1.96 -16.30
C VAL A 46 -3.00 -1.22 -14.96
N GLY A 47 -2.99 -1.95 -13.85
CA GLY A 47 -2.84 -1.38 -12.50
C GLY A 47 -4.16 -0.92 -11.87
N ILE A 48 -5.28 -1.58 -12.19
CA ILE A 48 -6.62 -1.24 -11.68
C ILE A 48 -7.19 -2.36 -10.79
N TYR A 49 -7.81 -1.99 -9.67
CA TYR A 49 -8.32 -2.92 -8.67
C TYR A 49 -9.68 -2.44 -8.15
N GLY A 50 -10.66 -3.33 -8.12
CA GLY A 50 -12.01 -3.10 -7.62
C GLY A 50 -12.26 -3.87 -6.32
N PHE A 51 -12.68 -3.14 -5.31
CA PHE A 51 -12.97 -3.64 -3.97
C PHE A 51 -14.44 -3.50 -3.59
N MET A 52 -14.93 -4.44 -2.80
CA MET A 52 -16.26 -4.42 -2.20
C MET A 52 -16.14 -4.34 -0.67
N PHE A 53 -16.79 -3.35 -0.07
CA PHE A 53 -16.89 -3.22 1.38
C PHE A 53 -18.36 -3.21 1.80
N TYR A 54 -18.65 -3.65 3.02
CA TYR A 54 -19.98 -3.57 3.61
C TYR A 54 -20.02 -2.44 4.63
N ARG A 55 -20.92 -1.49 4.46
CA ARG A 55 -21.01 -0.28 5.29
C ARG A 55 -22.46 0.16 5.40
N ASP A 56 -22.89 0.54 6.60
CA ASP A 56 -24.20 1.16 6.86
C ASP A 56 -25.40 0.38 6.28
N GLY A 57 -25.29 -0.95 6.21
CA GLY A 57 -26.33 -1.85 5.73
C GLY A 57 -26.24 -2.22 4.24
N GLU A 58 -25.30 -1.65 3.49
CA GLU A 58 -25.17 -1.84 2.05
C GLU A 58 -23.74 -2.20 1.60
N TRP A 59 -23.66 -2.80 0.41
CA TRP A 59 -22.39 -3.08 -0.24
C TRP A 59 -21.95 -1.88 -1.08
N ILE A 60 -20.75 -1.38 -0.83
CA ILE A 60 -20.13 -0.27 -1.55
C ILE A 60 -18.96 -0.75 -2.39
N GLN A 61 -18.85 -0.22 -3.61
CA GLN A 61 -17.76 -0.51 -4.54
C GLN A 61 -16.71 0.59 -4.52
N THR A 62 -15.43 0.21 -4.51
CA THR A 62 -14.30 1.15 -4.57
C THR A 62 -13.26 0.69 -5.58
N ILE A 63 -13.02 1.51 -6.59
CA ILE A 63 -12.02 1.24 -7.63
C ILE A 63 -10.80 2.12 -7.38
N ILE A 64 -9.60 1.54 -7.38
CA ILE A 64 -8.32 2.24 -7.19
C ILE A 64 -7.31 1.83 -8.28
N ASP A 65 -6.35 2.73 -8.51
CA ASP A 65 -5.09 2.40 -9.17
C ASP A 65 -4.04 1.88 -8.17
N ASP A 66 -2.90 1.40 -8.66
CA ASP A 66 -1.79 0.87 -7.85
C ASP A 66 -0.70 1.90 -7.47
N LYS A 67 -0.92 3.19 -7.67
CA LYS A 67 0.01 4.23 -7.17
C LYS A 67 -0.14 4.33 -5.66
N LEU A 68 0.90 3.93 -4.95
CA LEU A 68 0.98 3.99 -3.49
C LEU A 68 1.89 5.13 -3.04
N TYR A 69 1.63 5.67 -1.85
CA TYR A 69 2.45 6.74 -1.28
C TYR A 69 3.81 6.20 -0.83
N LEU A 70 4.87 6.92 -1.20
CA LEU A 70 6.25 6.58 -0.85
C LEU A 70 6.79 7.54 0.20
N LYS A 71 7.68 7.04 1.06
CA LYS A 71 8.40 7.84 2.06
C LYS A 71 9.35 8.85 1.43
N SER A 72 9.95 8.48 0.31
CA SER A 72 10.94 9.30 -0.38
C SER A 72 10.31 9.96 -1.60
N PRO A 73 10.50 11.28 -1.79
CA PRO A 73 9.92 12.01 -2.90
C PRO A 73 10.51 11.56 -4.24
N ASP A 74 9.89 11.98 -5.34
CA ASP A 74 10.42 11.76 -6.68
C ASP A 74 11.84 12.35 -6.85
N TRP A 75 12.66 11.71 -7.70
CA TRP A 75 14.00 12.19 -8.03
C TRP A 75 14.05 13.65 -8.48
N THR A 76 13.02 14.12 -9.18
CA THR A 76 12.90 15.50 -9.67
C THR A 76 12.65 16.51 -8.54
N SER A 77 12.08 16.05 -7.41
CA SER A 77 11.85 16.89 -6.24
C SER A 77 13.17 17.18 -5.50
N ARG A 78 13.20 18.29 -4.75
CA ARG A 78 14.38 18.65 -3.95
C ARG A 78 14.47 17.75 -2.72
N ASN A 79 15.57 17.00 -2.60
CA ASN A 79 15.80 16.05 -1.51
C ASN A 79 17.30 15.95 -1.22
N ILE A 80 17.67 15.96 0.06
CA ILE A 80 19.04 15.78 0.57
C ILE A 80 19.65 14.47 0.06
N GLN A 81 18.87 13.37 0.05
CA GLN A 81 19.34 12.05 -0.42
C GLN A 81 19.83 12.09 -1.87
N ARG A 82 19.14 12.87 -2.72
CA ARG A 82 19.52 13.09 -4.12
C ARG A 82 20.82 13.88 -4.21
N ASP A 83 20.91 14.95 -3.42
CA ASP A 83 22.07 15.84 -3.45
C ASP A 83 23.33 15.11 -2.96
N VAL A 84 23.21 14.18 -2.00
CA VAL A 84 24.29 13.26 -1.60
C VAL A 84 24.67 12.31 -2.74
N LEU A 85 23.70 11.67 -3.41
CA LEU A 85 24.01 10.78 -4.52
C LEU A 85 24.68 11.51 -5.70
N LYS A 86 24.31 12.77 -5.96
CA LYS A 86 24.95 13.59 -7.00
C LYS A 86 26.42 13.91 -6.72
N GLN A 87 26.87 13.81 -5.48
CA GLN A 87 28.29 13.97 -5.13
C GLN A 87 29.13 12.75 -5.54
N ILE A 88 28.47 11.62 -5.80
CA ILE A 88 29.10 10.41 -6.32
C ILE A 88 28.92 10.47 -7.85
N ASP A 89 30.03 10.54 -8.58
CA ASP A 89 30.02 10.64 -10.05
C ASP A 89 29.53 9.34 -10.68
N HIS A 90 28.22 9.19 -10.77
CA HIS A 90 27.57 8.00 -11.29
C HIS A 90 26.52 8.38 -12.32
N GLU A 91 26.75 7.97 -13.57
CA GLU A 91 25.85 8.19 -14.71
C GLU A 91 24.42 7.64 -14.50
N LYS A 92 24.21 6.79 -13.48
CA LYS A 92 22.94 6.10 -13.17
C LYS A 92 22.28 6.57 -11.87
N ASN A 93 22.61 7.75 -11.37
CA ASN A 93 22.12 8.27 -10.09
C ASN A 93 20.59 8.19 -9.90
N LYS A 94 19.79 8.41 -10.96
CA LYS A 94 18.32 8.28 -10.90
C LYS A 94 17.86 6.83 -10.68
N GLU A 95 18.46 5.86 -11.37
CA GLU A 95 18.11 4.45 -11.24
C GLU A 95 18.50 3.91 -9.86
N VAL A 96 19.70 4.28 -9.38
CA VAL A 96 20.18 3.97 -8.04
C VAL A 96 19.22 4.53 -7.00
N TYR A 97 18.84 5.81 -7.09
CA TYR A 97 17.88 6.41 -6.17
C TYR A 97 16.55 5.65 -6.14
N ARG A 98 15.97 5.36 -7.31
CA ARG A 98 14.71 4.63 -7.40
C ARG A 98 14.80 3.27 -6.73
N LYS A 99 15.86 2.50 -7.03
CA LYS A 99 16.10 1.17 -6.46
C LYS A 99 16.36 1.20 -4.95
N THR A 100 16.97 2.27 -4.44
CA THR A 100 17.31 2.40 -3.02
C THR A 100 16.13 2.92 -2.19
N TYR A 101 15.38 3.88 -2.71
CA TYR A 101 14.44 4.69 -1.92
C TYR A 101 12.97 4.56 -2.34
N GLN A 102 12.68 3.99 -3.51
CA GLN A 102 11.33 3.98 -4.09
C GLN A 102 10.85 2.58 -4.52
N THR A 103 11.53 1.51 -4.10
CA THR A 103 11.14 0.13 -4.42
C THR A 103 11.04 -0.75 -3.18
N GLY A 104 10.13 -1.72 -3.22
CA GLY A 104 9.86 -2.67 -2.15
C GLY A 104 9.01 -2.09 -1.01
N SER A 105 8.46 -2.96 -0.16
CA SER A 105 7.53 -2.60 0.92
C SER A 105 8.04 -1.48 1.83
N LYS A 106 9.35 -1.48 2.15
CA LYS A 106 9.93 -0.48 3.07
C LYS A 106 9.83 0.96 2.55
N ALA A 107 9.72 1.14 1.24
CA ALA A 107 9.57 2.45 0.60
C ALA A 107 8.15 3.01 0.75
N LEU A 108 7.14 2.18 1.05
CA LEU A 108 5.76 2.60 1.26
C LEU A 108 5.64 3.42 2.56
N PHE A 109 4.80 4.46 2.50
CA PHE A 109 4.56 5.38 3.61
C PHE A 109 3.53 4.85 4.62
N PHE A 110 2.49 4.19 4.09
CA PHE A 110 1.40 3.59 4.87
C PHE A 110 1.65 2.09 5.12
N ALA A 111 0.60 1.31 5.33
CA ALA A 111 0.72 -0.11 5.62
C ALA A 111 1.40 -0.88 4.49
N GLN A 112 2.05 -1.99 4.83
CA GLN A 112 2.83 -2.78 3.91
C GLN A 112 2.76 -4.27 4.24
N CYS A 113 2.96 -5.12 3.22
CA CYS A 113 3.18 -6.54 3.44
C CYS A 113 4.60 -6.80 3.97
N ARG A 114 4.80 -7.93 4.64
CA ARG A 114 6.13 -8.37 5.08
C ARG A 114 6.97 -8.83 3.90
N ASP A 115 6.34 -9.56 2.97
CA ASP A 115 6.94 -9.86 1.67
C ASP A 115 6.91 -8.59 0.79
N GLN A 116 8.02 -8.32 0.12
CA GLN A 116 8.13 -7.17 -0.80
C GLN A 116 7.42 -7.38 -2.13
N ASN A 117 7.05 -8.62 -2.45
CA ASN A 117 6.33 -8.98 -3.67
C ASN A 117 4.81 -8.96 -3.48
N GLU A 118 4.33 -8.75 -2.25
CA GLU A 118 2.90 -8.68 -1.93
C GLU A 118 2.47 -7.23 -1.72
N THR A 119 1.35 -6.85 -2.33
CA THR A 119 0.80 -5.48 -2.29
C THR A 119 -0.65 -5.44 -1.82
N TRP A 120 -1.18 -6.55 -1.29
CA TRP A 120 -2.60 -6.61 -0.95
C TRP A 120 -2.95 -5.68 0.22
N VAL A 121 -2.12 -5.63 1.27
CA VAL A 121 -2.33 -4.73 2.42
C VAL A 121 -2.41 -3.26 1.99
N PRO A 122 -1.41 -2.67 1.32
CA PRO A 122 -1.46 -1.26 0.95
C PRO A 122 -2.58 -0.94 -0.05
N LEU A 123 -2.97 -1.90 -0.92
CA LEU A 123 -4.08 -1.70 -1.85
C LEU A 123 -5.43 -1.70 -1.12
N VAL A 124 -5.65 -2.61 -0.17
CA VAL A 124 -6.88 -2.65 0.62
C VAL A 124 -6.99 -1.42 1.50
N GLU A 125 -5.90 -1.01 2.16
CA GLU A 125 -5.83 0.24 2.93
C GLU A 125 -6.18 1.45 2.04
N LYS A 126 -5.54 1.61 0.87
CA LYS A 126 -5.88 2.68 -0.08
C LYS A 126 -7.35 2.68 -0.49
N ALA A 127 -7.91 1.51 -0.78
CA ALA A 127 -9.32 1.39 -1.14
C ALA A 127 -10.23 1.77 0.03
N TYR A 128 -9.90 1.36 1.25
CA TYR A 128 -10.65 1.71 2.44
C TYR A 128 -10.57 3.21 2.74
N ALA A 129 -9.40 3.84 2.61
CA ALA A 129 -9.23 5.29 2.75
C ALA A 129 -10.14 6.04 1.76
N LYS A 130 -10.15 5.60 0.49
CA LYS A 130 -11.01 6.19 -0.54
C LYS A 130 -12.50 6.04 -0.21
N ALA A 131 -12.94 4.88 0.30
CA ALA A 131 -14.32 4.65 0.70
C ALA A 131 -14.75 5.51 1.91
N HIS A 132 -13.79 6.01 2.68
CA HIS A 132 -14.00 6.81 3.89
C HIS A 132 -13.57 8.29 3.73
N GLY A 133 -13.21 8.72 2.52
CA GLY A 133 -12.80 10.09 2.18
C GLY A 133 -11.33 10.17 1.81
N ASP A 134 -10.45 10.03 2.81
CA ASP A 134 -9.01 10.03 2.64
C ASP A 134 -8.29 9.24 3.76
N TYR A 135 -6.96 9.25 3.76
CA TYR A 135 -6.15 8.62 4.80
C TYR A 135 -6.23 9.31 6.17
N ALA A 136 -6.59 10.60 6.24
CA ALA A 136 -6.74 11.31 7.50
C ALA A 136 -7.97 10.83 8.28
N SER A 137 -8.95 10.23 7.59
CA SER A 137 -10.11 9.58 8.23
C SER A 137 -9.73 8.53 9.29
N TYR A 138 -8.54 7.95 9.21
CA TYR A 138 -8.06 6.96 10.18
C TYR A 138 -7.69 7.58 11.53
N LEU A 139 -7.31 8.86 11.55
CA LEU A 139 -6.91 9.57 12.77
C LEU A 139 -8.11 9.95 13.65
N ALA A 140 -9.32 9.96 13.09
CA ALA A 140 -10.56 10.35 13.78
C ALA A 140 -11.33 9.15 14.36
N ALA A 141 -10.85 7.92 14.17
CA ALA A 141 -11.54 6.69 14.58
C ALA A 141 -11.17 6.22 16.01
N GLY A 142 -10.49 7.05 16.81
CA GLY A 142 -10.08 6.79 18.19
C GLY A 142 -10.76 7.69 19.21
#